data_AF-A0A519YEE4-F1
#
_entry.id   AF-A0A519YEE4-F1
#
_cell.length_a   1.000
_cell.length_b   1.000
_cell.length_c   1.000
_cell.angle_alpha   90.00
_cell.angle_beta   90.00
_cell.angle_gamma   90.00
#
_symmetry.space_group_name_H-M   'P 1'
#
loop_
_entity.id
_entity.type
_entity.pdbx_description
1 polymer ?
#
loop_
_entity_poly.entity_id
_entity_poly.type
_entity_poly.pdbx_seq_one_letter_code
_entity_poly.pdbx_strand_id
1 'polypeptide(L)'
;MTTPETGVQSLGVTGAVAGENPRVARTATGSPIANKGEVFTSFDVNAFEIPGGRDEVWRFTPLRRLRGLHDGTAVANGAVTVDVAGPDTVQVETVGRDDDRLGKAGVPADRVAAQAYSGFESATVVTVGREVEVAETINITVTGPGEGKVAFGHLQIRLEAFAKATVVIDQRGSGT
;
A
#
# COMPACT_ATOMS: atom_id res chain seq x y z
N MET A 1 10.64 29.68 -34.68
CA MET A 1 9.41 28.88 -34.81
C MET A 1 9.63 27.63 -34.00
N THR A 2 9.35 27.70 -32.70
CA THR A 2 9.64 26.64 -31.73
C THR A 2 8.31 26.04 -31.31
N THR A 3 8.11 24.78 -31.67
CA THR A 3 6.91 24.00 -31.36
C THR A 3 6.81 23.81 -29.85
N PRO A 4 5.65 24.06 -29.20
CA PRO A 4 5.49 23.72 -27.80
C PRO A 4 5.29 22.22 -27.65
N GLU A 5 6.07 21.57 -26.79
CA GLU A 5 5.84 20.19 -26.40
C GLU A 5 4.59 20.11 -25.50
N THR A 6 3.52 19.58 -26.04
CA THR A 6 2.29 19.30 -25.30
C THR A 6 2.50 18.04 -24.47
N GLY A 7 3.02 18.19 -23.25
CA GLY A 7 3.03 17.13 -22.26
C GLY A 7 1.58 16.74 -21.90
N VAL A 8 1.21 15.49 -22.18
CA VAL A 8 -0.10 14.95 -21.79
C VAL A 8 -0.17 14.94 -20.26
N GLN A 9 -0.95 15.87 -19.69
CA GLN A 9 -1.25 15.85 -18.27
C GLN A 9 -2.15 14.66 -17.98
N SER A 10 -1.69 13.75 -17.13
CA SER A 10 -2.48 12.62 -16.64
C SER A 10 -3.68 13.17 -15.86
N LEU A 11 -4.87 13.22 -16.47
CA LEU A 11 -6.09 13.59 -15.75
C LEU A 11 -6.52 12.42 -14.87
N GLY A 12 -6.30 12.55 -13.56
CA GLY A 12 -6.64 11.54 -12.55
C GLY A 12 -5.89 11.79 -11.23
N VAL A 13 -6.15 10.97 -10.22
CA VAL A 13 -5.50 11.07 -8.90
C VAL A 13 -3.97 11.11 -9.03
N THR A 14 -3.39 10.30 -9.91
CA THR A 14 -1.94 10.29 -10.17
C THR A 14 -1.42 11.63 -10.69
N GLY A 15 -2.18 12.34 -11.52
CA GLY A 15 -1.77 13.67 -12.00
C GLY A 15 -2.04 14.79 -11.00
N ALA A 16 -3.09 14.67 -10.18
CA ALA A 16 -3.30 15.56 -9.04
C ALA A 16 -2.15 15.44 -8.03
N VAL A 17 -1.78 14.20 -7.66
CA VAL A 17 -0.64 13.90 -6.78
C VAL A 17 0.68 14.37 -7.39
N ALA A 18 0.88 14.21 -8.71
CA ALA A 18 2.09 14.70 -9.39
C ALA A 18 2.15 16.24 -9.52
N GLY A 19 0.99 16.91 -9.56
CA GLY A 19 0.90 18.38 -9.55
C GLY A 19 1.18 18.97 -8.16
N GLU A 20 0.76 18.29 -7.10
CA GLU A 20 1.01 18.69 -5.71
C GLU A 20 2.43 18.34 -5.23
N ASN A 21 3.05 17.29 -5.79
CA ASN A 21 4.46 16.94 -5.58
C ASN A 21 5.29 17.22 -6.84
N PRO A 22 5.74 18.48 -7.06
CA PRO A 22 6.71 18.72 -8.12
C PRO A 22 7.91 17.79 -7.89
N ARG A 23 8.48 17.21 -8.96
CA ARG A 23 9.72 16.42 -8.86
C ARG A 23 10.82 17.32 -8.32
N VAL A 24 11.00 17.31 -7.00
CA VAL A 24 12.05 18.07 -6.34
C VAL A 24 13.37 17.39 -6.70
N ALA A 25 14.28 18.17 -7.28
CA ALA A 25 15.66 17.75 -7.47
C ALA A 25 16.22 17.30 -6.12
N ARG A 26 16.85 16.12 -6.09
CA ARG A 26 17.42 15.45 -4.91
C ARG A 26 17.87 16.46 -3.86
N THR A 27 17.06 16.60 -2.81
CA THR A 27 17.28 17.58 -1.75
C THR A 27 18.69 17.43 -1.20
N ALA A 28 19.41 18.55 -1.04
CA ALA A 28 20.71 18.55 -0.40
C ALA A 28 20.61 17.83 0.96
N THR A 29 21.59 16.97 1.25
CA THR A 29 21.68 16.24 2.53
C THR A 29 21.55 17.22 3.70
N GLY A 30 20.48 17.08 4.48
CA GLY A 30 20.25 17.87 5.70
C GLY A 30 19.10 18.89 5.64
N SER A 31 18.46 19.10 4.49
CA SER A 31 17.25 19.92 4.46
C SER A 31 16.02 19.16 5.01
N PRO A 32 15.12 19.83 5.75
CA PRO A 32 13.88 19.21 6.21
C PRO A 32 13.02 18.78 5.01
N ILE A 33 12.35 17.63 5.17
CA ILE A 33 11.31 17.16 4.25
C ILE A 33 10.18 18.20 4.22
N ALA A 34 9.90 18.82 3.07
CA ALA A 34 8.94 19.92 3.00
C ALA A 34 7.48 19.41 2.95
N ASN A 35 7.26 18.21 2.41
CA ASN A 35 5.94 17.58 2.31
C ASN A 35 6.05 16.05 2.34
N LYS A 36 4.91 15.36 2.48
CA LYS A 36 4.87 13.89 2.59
C LYS A 36 5.38 13.16 1.34
N GLY A 37 5.29 13.77 0.15
CA GLY A 37 5.74 13.17 -1.11
C GLY A 37 7.26 13.12 -1.28
N GLU A 38 7.98 13.94 -0.53
CA GLU A 38 9.46 13.94 -0.50
C GLU A 38 10.05 12.87 0.42
N VAL A 39 9.21 12.14 1.18
CA VAL A 39 9.67 11.03 2.01
C VAL A 39 10.29 9.95 1.13
N PHE A 40 11.45 9.44 1.53
CA PHE A 40 12.12 8.34 0.85
C PHE A 40 11.19 7.12 0.74
N THR A 41 11.14 6.52 -0.46
CA THR A 41 10.36 5.31 -0.72
C THR A 41 11.20 4.29 -1.47
N SER A 42 10.98 3.00 -1.19
CA SER A 42 11.67 1.89 -1.86
C SER A 42 10.88 0.60 -1.67
N PHE A 43 10.95 -0.30 -2.66
CA PHE A 43 10.49 -1.69 -2.48
C PHE A 43 11.56 -2.58 -1.84
N ASP A 44 12.83 -2.16 -1.86
CA ASP A 44 13.93 -2.89 -1.22
C ASP A 44 13.92 -2.62 0.29
N VAL A 45 13.66 -3.67 1.07
CA VAL A 45 13.70 -3.65 2.53
C VAL A 45 15.03 -3.12 3.05
N ASN A 46 16.14 -3.49 2.40
CA ASN A 46 17.49 -3.13 2.83
C ASN A 46 17.87 -1.69 2.49
N ALA A 47 17.04 -0.97 1.74
CA ALA A 47 17.19 0.47 1.54
C ALA A 47 16.75 1.28 2.78
N PHE A 48 16.10 0.64 3.76
CA PHE A 48 15.71 1.24 5.03
C PHE A 48 16.55 0.71 6.18
N GLU A 49 16.90 1.59 7.11
CA GLU A 49 17.48 1.23 8.40
C GLU A 49 16.51 0.38 9.24
N ILE A 50 17.04 -0.43 10.16
CA ILE A 50 16.23 -1.19 11.11
C ILE A 50 15.70 -0.21 12.18
N PRO A 51 14.37 -0.07 12.34
CA PRO A 51 13.78 0.82 13.34
C PRO A 51 14.26 0.54 14.77
N GLY A 52 14.73 1.60 15.43
CA GLY A 52 15.03 1.63 16.86
C GLY A 52 13.95 2.37 17.65
N GLY A 53 13.80 2.03 18.94
CA GLY A 53 12.78 2.66 19.80
C GLY A 53 13.01 4.15 20.11
N ARG A 54 14.18 4.69 19.75
CA ARG A 54 14.52 6.11 19.90
C ARG A 54 14.31 6.92 18.62
N ASP A 55 14.00 6.26 17.52
CA ASP A 55 13.79 6.93 16.24
C ASP A 55 12.46 7.68 16.29
N GLU A 56 12.47 8.95 15.88
CA GLU A 56 11.28 9.80 15.99
C GLU A 56 10.08 9.23 15.22
N VAL A 57 10.33 8.63 14.06
CA VAL A 57 9.34 7.96 13.21
C VAL A 57 8.65 6.80 13.93
N TRP A 58 9.33 6.16 14.89
CA TRP A 58 8.89 4.94 15.56
C TRP A 58 8.65 5.11 17.07
N ARG A 59 8.80 6.31 17.62
CA ARG A 59 8.77 6.56 19.08
C ARG A 59 7.47 6.14 19.79
N PHE A 60 6.37 6.04 19.04
CA PHE A 60 5.07 5.57 19.55
C PHE A 60 4.69 4.17 19.06
N THR A 61 5.54 3.56 18.24
CA THR A 61 5.34 2.20 17.77
C THR A 61 5.96 1.23 18.78
N PRO A 62 5.18 0.33 19.40
CA PRO A 62 5.72 -0.66 20.31
C PRO A 62 6.47 -1.75 19.52
N LEU A 63 7.72 -1.50 19.13
CA LEU A 63 8.50 -2.38 18.23
C LEU A 63 8.56 -3.84 18.71
N ARG A 64 8.59 -4.09 20.01
CA ARG A 64 8.52 -5.45 20.59
C ARG A 64 7.25 -6.22 20.19
N ARG A 65 6.13 -5.53 19.94
CA ARG A 65 4.87 -6.13 19.49
C ARG A 65 4.86 -6.45 18.00
N LEU A 66 5.84 -5.98 17.23
CA LEU A 66 5.98 -6.28 15.81
C LEU A 66 6.64 -7.65 15.55
N ARG A 67 7.13 -8.35 16.59
CA ARG A 67 7.60 -9.74 16.52
C ARG A 67 8.52 -10.06 15.32
N GLY A 68 9.49 -9.19 15.06
CA GLY A 68 10.46 -9.35 13.98
C GLY A 68 10.09 -8.76 12.61
N LEU A 69 8.91 -8.14 12.50
CA LEU A 69 8.45 -7.54 11.24
C LEU A 69 9.32 -6.34 10.81
N HIS A 70 9.95 -5.64 11.76
CA HIS A 70 10.76 -4.45 11.53
C HIS A 70 12.25 -4.76 11.28
N ASP A 71 12.75 -5.89 11.76
CA ASP A 71 14.17 -6.29 11.62
C ASP A 71 14.37 -7.40 10.57
N GLY A 72 13.30 -8.00 10.07
CA GLY A 72 13.34 -9.07 9.06
C GLY A 72 13.45 -10.47 9.65
N THR A 73 13.35 -10.63 10.97
CA THR A 73 13.36 -11.96 11.63
C THR A 73 11.99 -12.64 11.64
N ALA A 74 10.91 -11.94 11.29
CA ALA A 74 9.58 -12.51 11.17
C ALA A 74 9.51 -13.53 10.01
N VAL A 75 9.09 -14.76 10.32
CA VAL A 75 8.91 -15.84 9.34
C VAL A 75 7.43 -16.15 9.21
N ALA A 76 6.89 -16.05 7.99
CA ALA A 76 5.50 -16.39 7.71
C ALA A 76 5.22 -17.86 8.03
N ASN A 77 4.19 -18.12 8.82
CA ASN A 77 3.76 -19.46 9.24
C ASN A 77 2.23 -19.57 9.37
N GLY A 78 1.51 -18.62 8.79
CA GLY A 78 0.06 -18.57 8.70
C GLY A 78 -0.37 -17.85 7.42
N ALA A 79 -1.68 -17.68 7.26
CA ALA A 79 -2.26 -16.99 6.13
C ALA A 79 -3.30 -15.98 6.63
N VAL A 80 -3.38 -14.84 5.94
CA VAL A 80 -4.49 -13.89 6.09
C VAL A 80 -5.62 -14.35 5.18
N THR A 81 -6.86 -14.30 5.66
CA THR A 81 -8.03 -14.48 4.79
C THR A 81 -8.66 -13.14 4.49
N VAL A 82 -9.10 -12.96 3.24
CA VAL A 82 -9.77 -11.75 2.77
C VAL A 82 -11.12 -12.16 2.20
N ASP A 83 -12.19 -11.78 2.89
CA ASP A 83 -13.56 -12.00 2.46
C ASP A 83 -14.13 -10.68 1.98
N VAL A 84 -14.67 -10.64 0.75
CA VAL A 84 -15.26 -9.43 0.15
C VAL A 84 -16.75 -9.65 -0.05
N ALA A 85 -17.55 -8.81 0.59
CA ALA A 85 -19.00 -8.75 0.41
C ALA A 85 -19.38 -7.44 -0.28
N GLY A 86 -19.88 -7.55 -1.50
CA GLY A 86 -20.34 -6.42 -2.31
C GLY A 86 -21.18 -6.93 -3.50
N PRO A 87 -21.75 -6.01 -4.29
CA PRO A 87 -22.55 -6.39 -5.46
C PRO A 87 -21.68 -6.99 -6.58
N ASP A 88 -22.30 -7.77 -7.46
CA ASP A 88 -21.64 -8.47 -8.59
C ASP A 88 -20.94 -7.54 -9.58
N THR A 89 -21.21 -6.23 -9.53
CA THR A 89 -20.53 -5.20 -10.32
C THR A 89 -19.09 -4.96 -9.89
N VAL A 90 -18.69 -5.45 -8.70
CA VAL A 90 -17.33 -5.39 -8.16
C VAL A 90 -16.60 -6.67 -8.54
N GLN A 91 -15.46 -6.54 -9.22
CA GLN A 91 -14.62 -7.68 -9.57
C GLN A 91 -13.66 -7.96 -8.41
N VAL A 92 -13.61 -9.20 -7.96
CA VAL A 92 -12.70 -9.64 -6.89
C VAL A 92 -11.86 -10.80 -7.41
N GLU A 93 -10.54 -10.63 -7.36
CA GLU A 93 -9.58 -11.60 -7.87
C GLU A 93 -8.51 -11.88 -6.81
N THR A 94 -8.07 -13.13 -6.70
CA THR A 94 -6.82 -13.48 -6.04
C THR A 94 -5.77 -13.69 -7.11
N VAL A 95 -4.68 -12.92 -7.05
CA VAL A 95 -3.63 -12.91 -8.06
C VAL A 95 -2.28 -13.24 -7.47
N GLY A 96 -1.37 -13.73 -8.32
CA GLY A 96 0.03 -13.95 -7.96
C GLY A 96 0.80 -12.64 -7.80
N ARG A 97 1.96 -12.73 -7.15
CA ARG A 97 2.89 -11.61 -6.93
C ARG A 97 3.36 -10.91 -8.22
N ASP A 98 3.33 -11.63 -9.33
CA ASP A 98 3.73 -11.18 -10.66
C ASP A 98 2.65 -10.37 -11.41
N ASP A 99 1.46 -10.17 -10.83
CA ASP A 99 0.42 -9.35 -11.43
C ASP A 99 0.87 -7.88 -11.56
N ASP A 100 0.87 -7.38 -12.80
CA ASP A 100 1.31 -6.03 -13.16
C ASP A 100 0.54 -4.91 -12.45
N ARG A 101 -0.62 -5.18 -11.85
CA ARG A 101 -1.40 -4.17 -11.10
C ARG A 101 -0.76 -3.86 -9.75
N LEU A 102 -0.03 -4.80 -9.16
CA LEU A 102 0.56 -4.67 -7.83
C LEU A 102 1.68 -3.63 -7.81
N GLY A 103 1.87 -2.96 -6.67
CA GLY A 103 2.86 -1.88 -6.54
C GLY A 103 2.51 -0.55 -7.22
N LYS A 104 1.38 -0.48 -7.94
CA LYS A 104 0.91 0.77 -8.59
C LYS A 104 0.18 1.74 -7.66
N ALA A 105 -0.20 1.31 -6.45
CA ALA A 105 -0.89 2.14 -5.46
C ALA A 105 0.05 3.00 -4.59
N GLY A 106 1.36 2.87 -4.78
CA GLY A 106 2.38 3.58 -4.02
C GLY A 106 3.59 2.69 -3.73
N VAL A 107 4.74 3.34 -3.53
CA VAL A 107 5.99 2.67 -3.12
C VAL A 107 6.08 2.71 -1.59
N PRO A 108 6.50 1.63 -0.90
CA PRO A 108 6.64 1.63 0.55
C PRO A 108 7.52 2.78 1.04
N ALA A 109 7.11 3.43 2.12
CA ALA A 109 7.79 4.58 2.72
C ALA A 109 8.53 4.23 4.02
N ASP A 110 8.48 2.96 4.44
CA ASP A 110 9.14 2.46 5.62
C ASP A 110 9.49 0.97 5.48
N ARG A 111 10.37 0.49 6.38
CA ARG A 111 10.89 -0.87 6.34
C ARG A 111 9.81 -1.94 6.54
N VAL A 112 8.80 -1.70 7.39
CA VAL A 112 7.74 -2.67 7.67
C VAL A 112 6.82 -2.82 6.46
N ALA A 113 6.46 -1.72 5.81
CA ALA A 113 5.71 -1.73 4.56
C ALA A 113 6.50 -2.43 3.44
N ALA A 114 7.81 -2.17 3.32
CA ALA A 114 8.67 -2.86 2.37
C ALA A 114 8.78 -4.36 2.66
N GLN A 115 8.87 -4.74 3.95
CA GLN A 115 8.90 -6.14 4.38
C GLN A 115 7.58 -6.84 4.04
N ALA A 116 6.44 -6.23 4.34
CA ALA A 116 5.13 -6.77 4.00
C ALA A 116 4.96 -6.92 2.49
N TYR A 117 5.37 -5.90 1.71
CA TYR A 117 5.36 -5.97 0.26
C TYR A 117 6.31 -7.06 -0.28
N SER A 118 7.46 -7.29 0.34
CA SER A 118 8.42 -8.32 -0.09
C SER A 118 7.97 -9.74 0.28
N GLY A 119 7.21 -9.87 1.38
CA GLY A 119 6.86 -11.17 1.96
C GLY A 119 5.55 -11.80 1.48
N PHE A 120 4.65 -11.07 0.82
CA PHE A 120 3.39 -11.67 0.33
C PHE A 120 3.60 -12.50 -0.94
N GLU A 121 2.84 -13.59 -1.08
CA GLU A 121 2.90 -14.47 -2.25
C GLU A 121 1.73 -14.26 -3.21
N SER A 122 0.56 -13.92 -2.67
CA SER A 122 -0.66 -13.62 -3.41
C SER A 122 -1.33 -12.36 -2.87
N ALA A 123 -2.11 -11.71 -3.72
CA ALA A 123 -2.86 -10.51 -3.39
C ALA A 123 -4.34 -10.64 -3.73
N THR A 124 -5.21 -9.98 -2.97
CA THR A 124 -6.61 -9.77 -3.35
C THR A 124 -6.73 -8.42 -4.05
N VAL A 125 -7.24 -8.42 -5.28
CA VAL A 125 -7.54 -7.21 -6.06
C VAL A 125 -9.04 -7.04 -6.15
N VAL A 126 -9.54 -5.89 -5.69
CA VAL A 126 -10.94 -5.49 -5.75
C VAL A 126 -11.07 -4.34 -6.75
N THR A 127 -11.69 -4.58 -7.90
CA THR A 127 -11.81 -3.60 -8.99
C THR A 127 -13.25 -3.11 -9.15
N VAL A 128 -13.41 -1.79 -9.20
CA VAL A 128 -14.65 -1.12 -9.61
C VAL A 128 -14.40 -0.51 -10.98
N GLY A 129 -15.17 -0.95 -11.97
CA GLY A 129 -15.00 -0.57 -13.37
C GLY A 129 -15.27 0.92 -13.64
N ARG A 130 -14.83 1.38 -14.81
CA ARG A 130 -15.01 2.76 -15.28
C ARG A 130 -16.47 3.21 -15.22
N GLU A 131 -16.70 4.42 -14.73
CA GLU A 131 -18.03 5.05 -14.64
C GLU A 131 -19.06 4.23 -13.84
N VAL A 132 -18.60 3.23 -13.06
CA VAL A 132 -19.46 2.46 -12.16
C VAL A 132 -19.59 3.19 -10.83
N GLU A 133 -20.82 3.55 -10.47
CA GLU A 133 -21.17 3.99 -9.12
C GLU A 133 -21.80 2.82 -8.35
N VAL A 134 -21.10 2.33 -7.34
CA VAL A 134 -21.58 1.29 -6.44
C VAL A 134 -22.40 1.95 -5.33
N ALA A 135 -23.71 1.74 -5.37
CA ALA A 135 -24.63 2.31 -4.38
C ALA A 135 -24.48 1.68 -2.98
N GLU A 136 -24.17 0.39 -2.94
CA GLU A 136 -23.97 -0.39 -1.71
C GLU A 136 -22.53 -0.29 -1.20
N THR A 137 -22.33 -0.56 0.10
CA THR A 137 -20.99 -0.62 0.69
C THR A 137 -20.30 -1.93 0.34
N ILE A 138 -19.06 -1.84 -0.14
CA ILE A 138 -18.16 -2.98 -0.30
C ILE A 138 -17.51 -3.24 1.06
N ASN A 139 -17.90 -4.31 1.74
CA ASN A 139 -17.36 -4.71 3.03
C ASN A 139 -16.26 -5.74 2.82
N ILE A 140 -15.03 -5.40 3.18
CA ILE A 140 -13.86 -6.27 3.10
C ILE A 140 -13.48 -6.66 4.51
N THR A 141 -13.57 -7.94 4.83
CA THR A 141 -13.12 -8.49 6.10
C THR A 141 -11.77 -9.16 5.94
N VAL A 142 -10.77 -8.64 6.64
CA VAL A 142 -9.42 -9.20 6.68
C VAL A 142 -9.24 -9.89 8.03
N THR A 143 -9.04 -11.21 8.03
CA THR A 143 -8.87 -12.00 9.26
C THR A 143 -7.40 -12.38 9.41
N GLY A 144 -6.81 -11.96 10.53
CA GLY A 144 -5.41 -12.27 10.87
C GLY A 144 -5.16 -13.78 11.02
N PRO A 145 -3.90 -14.22 10.90
CA PRO A 145 -3.53 -15.64 10.84
C PRO A 145 -3.77 -16.41 12.15
N GLY A 146 -4.01 -15.72 13.26
CA GLY A 146 -4.14 -16.25 14.60
C GLY A 146 -2.96 -15.88 15.50
N GLU A 147 -3.14 -16.04 16.81
CA GLU A 147 -2.14 -15.65 17.79
C GLU A 147 -0.81 -16.40 17.59
N GLY A 148 0.30 -15.67 17.68
CA GLY A 148 1.65 -16.22 17.51
C GLY A 148 2.02 -16.56 16.07
N LYS A 149 1.11 -16.39 15.11
CA LYS A 149 1.40 -16.58 13.68
C LYS A 149 1.71 -15.26 12.99
N VAL A 150 2.51 -15.38 11.93
CA VAL A 150 2.90 -14.29 11.04
C VAL A 150 2.35 -14.57 9.64
N ALA A 151 1.77 -13.57 9.01
CA ALA A 151 1.37 -13.64 7.61
C ALA A 151 1.52 -12.29 6.90
N PHE A 152 1.92 -12.32 5.63
CA PHE A 152 2.01 -11.13 4.79
C PHE A 152 0.84 -11.12 3.81
N GLY A 153 -0.07 -10.16 3.97
CA GLY A 153 -1.20 -9.96 3.07
C GLY A 153 -1.01 -8.73 2.17
N HIS A 154 -1.57 -8.80 0.96
CA HIS A 154 -1.68 -7.64 0.07
C HIS A 154 -3.11 -7.51 -0.44
N LEU A 155 -3.77 -6.40 -0.07
CA LEU A 155 -5.10 -6.03 -0.55
C LEU A 155 -4.96 -4.77 -1.40
N GLN A 156 -5.39 -4.83 -2.66
CA GLN A 156 -5.44 -3.69 -3.55
C GLN A 156 -6.88 -3.37 -3.92
N ILE A 157 -7.28 -2.11 -3.73
CA ILE A 157 -8.56 -1.59 -4.20
C ILE A 157 -8.29 -0.72 -5.42
N ARG A 158 -8.92 -1.05 -6.54
CA ARG A 158 -8.71 -0.39 -7.83
C ARG A 158 -10.00 0.26 -8.32
N LEU A 159 -10.01 1.58 -8.31
CA LEU A 159 -11.08 2.39 -8.89
C LEU A 159 -10.61 2.82 -10.28
N GLU A 160 -11.34 2.42 -11.31
CA GLU A 160 -11.11 2.94 -12.65
C GLU A 160 -11.63 4.38 -12.78
N ALA A 161 -11.43 4.99 -13.95
CA ALA A 161 -11.80 6.39 -14.15
C ALA A 161 -13.30 6.61 -13.89
N PHE A 162 -13.61 7.65 -13.11
CA PHE A 162 -14.98 8.02 -12.72
C PHE A 162 -15.76 6.93 -11.96
N ALA A 163 -15.08 5.88 -11.48
CA ALA A 163 -15.68 4.93 -10.57
C ALA A 163 -15.92 5.60 -9.20
N LYS A 164 -17.01 5.21 -8.54
CA LYS A 164 -17.34 5.67 -7.19
C LYS A 164 -17.83 4.49 -6.35
N ALA A 165 -17.27 4.34 -5.16
CA ALA A 165 -17.66 3.29 -4.23
C ALA A 165 -17.38 3.72 -2.79
N THR A 166 -18.10 3.10 -1.85
CA THR A 166 -17.78 3.15 -0.42
C THR A 166 -17.20 1.80 -0.03
N VAL A 167 -15.97 1.79 0.51
CA VAL A 167 -15.31 0.57 0.97
C VAL A 167 -15.08 0.64 2.46
N VAL A 168 -15.51 -0.39 3.18
CA VAL A 168 -15.21 -0.59 4.60
C VAL A 168 -14.25 -1.76 4.72
N ILE A 169 -13.10 -1.53 5.36
CA ILE A 169 -12.12 -2.58 5.65
C ILE A 169 -12.21 -2.88 7.14
N ASP A 170 -12.72 -4.05 7.48
CA ASP A 170 -12.73 -4.58 8.84
C ASP A 170 -11.52 -5.51 9.04
N GLN A 171 -10.70 -5.20 10.04
CA GLN A 171 -9.51 -5.98 10.39
C GLN A 171 -9.79 -6.67 11.72
N ARG A 172 -9.89 -8.00 11.69
CA ARG A 172 -10.28 -8.80 12.87
C ARG A 172 -9.32 -9.95 13.14
N GLY A 173 -9.47 -10.51 14.34
CA GLY A 173 -8.64 -11.62 14.81
C GLY A 173 -7.33 -11.17 15.43
N SER A 174 -6.31 -12.02 15.34
CA SER A 174 -5.00 -11.79 15.94
C SER A 174 -3.90 -12.34 15.04
N GLY A 175 -2.65 -12.00 15.36
CA GLY A 175 -1.49 -12.38 14.57
C GLY A 175 -0.54 -11.21 14.38
N THR A 176 0.43 -11.41 13.51
CA THR A 176 1.40 -10.40 13.08
C THR A 176 1.47 -10.40 11.57
#